data_AF-A0A4V3G626-F1
#
_entry.id   AF-A0A4V3G626-F1
#
_cell.length_a   1.000
_cell.length_b   1.000
_cell.length_c   1.000
_cell.angle_alpha   90.00
_cell.angle_beta   90.00
_cell.angle_gamma   90.00
#
_symmetry.space_group_name_H-M   'P 1'
#
loop_
_entity.id
_entity.type
_entity.pdbx_description
1 polymer ?
#
loop_
_entity_poly.entity_id
_entity_poly.type
_entity_poly.pdbx_seq_one_letter_code
_entity_poly.pdbx_strand_id
1 'polypeptide(L)'
;MTNTTGITIQKTNENDLQNIQNLWNDGEVMKYVGFPNGLQISEESIHNWYMQSKQCQDNRQNHYSIYDKELGYCGEVAYFMMKDSTLAALDIKLVPTARGKGIAYEAITYAINQAFQAGSSLVWVDPHPDNQKAIVLYVRLGFQRNEMPERVKAFEDVENMQHVPVYMELTRENWPSRIYHMLPKAVYESCKDQEFYTPEDYAQDGFIHFSLKDQLIRVAQACYSKYEEMLIFEVIVNDEIRKSLKMEGLEGEVFPHLYMPLPLANVQSIHRIYKDANGQFALDF
;
A
#
# COMPACT_ATOMS: atom_id res chain seq x y z
N MET A 1 5.77 -21.16 11.50
CA MET A 1 4.70 -20.40 12.17
C MET A 1 5.18 -18.98 12.31
N THR A 2 4.75 -18.09 11.41
CA THR A 2 4.99 -16.65 11.48
C THR A 2 3.65 -16.00 11.76
N ASN A 3 3.49 -15.53 13.00
CA ASN A 3 2.23 -15.08 13.56
C ASN A 3 2.21 -13.55 13.54
N THR A 4 1.66 -12.97 12.47
CA THR A 4 1.05 -11.63 12.40
C THR A 4 0.44 -11.57 10.99
N THR A 5 -0.84 -11.83 10.77
CA THR A 5 -1.99 -11.31 11.52
C THR A 5 -3.24 -12.14 11.23
N GLY A 6 -3.96 -12.50 12.28
CA GLY A 6 -5.14 -13.37 12.21
C GLY A 6 -6.38 -12.72 11.64
N ILE A 7 -6.24 -11.77 10.70
CA ILE A 7 -7.37 -11.08 10.08
C ILE A 7 -7.75 -11.69 8.74
N THR A 8 -9.04 -11.62 8.42
CA THR A 8 -9.63 -11.97 7.13
C THR A 8 -10.28 -10.72 6.55
N ILE A 9 -9.94 -10.40 5.30
CA ILE A 9 -10.58 -9.32 4.54
C ILE A 9 -11.32 -9.97 3.38
N GLN A 10 -12.63 -9.74 3.31
CA GLN A 10 -13.49 -10.34 2.28
C GLN A 10 -14.40 -9.30 1.67
N LYS A 11 -14.79 -9.47 0.40
CA LYS A 11 -15.80 -8.61 -0.21
C LYS A 11 -17.07 -8.68 0.63
N THR A 12 -17.65 -7.52 0.92
CA THR A 12 -18.86 -7.43 1.72
C THR A 12 -20.01 -8.21 1.08
N ASN A 13 -20.71 -8.96 1.93
CA ASN A 13 -21.90 -9.73 1.57
C ASN A 13 -23.07 -9.40 2.49
N GLU A 14 -24.24 -9.97 2.18
CA GLU A 14 -25.51 -9.69 2.88
C GLU A 14 -25.45 -9.98 4.38
N ASN A 15 -24.67 -10.99 4.81
CA ASN A 15 -24.51 -11.32 6.23
C ASN A 15 -23.71 -10.26 7.00
N ASP A 16 -23.01 -9.36 6.31
CA ASP A 16 -22.24 -8.28 6.93
C ASP A 16 -23.09 -7.02 7.18
N LEU A 17 -24.29 -6.92 6.61
CA LEU A 17 -25.05 -5.65 6.58
C LEU A 17 -25.43 -5.15 7.97
N GLN A 18 -25.77 -6.05 8.90
CA GLN A 18 -26.05 -5.63 10.27
C GLN A 18 -24.81 -5.05 10.95
N ASN A 19 -23.63 -5.63 10.69
CA ASN A 19 -22.37 -5.13 11.25
C ASN A 19 -22.02 -3.75 10.67
N ILE A 20 -22.21 -3.57 9.37
CA ILE A 20 -21.95 -2.31 8.67
C ILE A 20 -22.95 -1.23 9.14
N GLN A 21 -24.23 -1.57 9.25
CA GLN A 21 -25.24 -0.66 9.79
C GLN A 21 -24.87 -0.20 11.19
N ASN A 22 -24.45 -1.12 12.07
CA ASN A 22 -24.02 -0.78 13.42
C ASN A 22 -22.78 0.13 13.40
N LEU A 23 -21.80 -0.17 12.54
CA LEU A 23 -20.60 0.64 12.36
C LEU A 23 -20.92 2.07 11.90
N TRP A 24 -21.84 2.20 10.94
CA TRP A 24 -22.27 3.48 10.37
C TRP A 24 -23.20 4.28 11.29
N ASN A 25 -23.89 3.62 12.21
CA ASN A 25 -24.73 4.28 13.22
C ASN A 25 -23.98 4.62 14.50
N ASP A 26 -22.72 4.18 14.64
CA ASP A 26 -21.85 4.52 15.76
C ASP A 26 -21.23 5.91 15.56
N GLY A 27 -21.62 6.86 16.42
CA GLY A 27 -21.09 8.22 16.38
C GLY A 27 -19.60 8.34 16.71
N GLU A 28 -19.03 7.44 17.52
CA GLU A 28 -17.59 7.44 17.81
C GLU A 28 -16.78 7.03 16.58
N VAL A 29 -17.30 6.07 15.80
CA VAL A 29 -16.73 5.65 14.52
C VAL A 29 -16.87 6.74 13.47
N MET A 30 -18.06 7.35 13.38
CA MET A 30 -18.42 8.22 12.26
C MET A 30 -18.11 9.71 12.46
N LYS A 31 -17.72 10.15 13.66
CA LYS A 31 -17.42 11.57 13.93
C LYS A 31 -16.39 12.20 13.00
N TYR A 32 -15.36 11.45 12.59
CA TYR A 32 -14.30 11.98 11.72
C TYR A 32 -14.68 12.02 10.24
N VAL A 33 -15.80 11.40 9.86
CA VAL A 33 -16.37 11.51 8.51
C VAL A 33 -17.62 12.41 8.50
N GLY A 34 -17.79 13.25 9.52
CA GLY A 34 -18.82 14.29 9.57
C GLY A 34 -20.15 13.89 10.23
N PHE A 35 -20.28 12.67 10.74
CA PHE A 35 -21.52 12.18 11.37
C PHE A 35 -21.30 11.81 12.84
N PRO A 36 -21.15 12.79 13.76
CA PRO A 36 -20.84 12.54 15.18
C PRO A 36 -21.94 11.80 15.95
N ASN A 37 -23.15 11.71 15.40
CA ASN A 37 -24.27 10.94 15.96
C ASN A 37 -24.52 9.64 15.18
N GLY A 38 -23.60 9.24 14.28
CA GLY A 38 -23.82 8.20 13.29
C GLY A 38 -24.73 8.64 12.15
N LEU A 39 -24.83 7.82 11.11
CA LEU A 39 -25.68 8.07 9.94
C LEU A 39 -27.18 7.90 10.24
N GLN A 40 -27.53 7.16 11.28
CA GLN A 40 -28.92 6.75 11.57
C GLN A 40 -29.56 6.05 10.37
N ILE A 41 -28.77 5.27 9.63
CA ILE A 41 -29.21 4.54 8.45
C ILE A 41 -30.15 3.40 8.85
N SER A 42 -31.28 3.30 8.15
CA SER A 42 -32.27 2.24 8.38
C SER A 42 -31.83 0.92 7.77
N GLU A 43 -32.48 -0.17 8.20
CA GLU A 43 -32.26 -1.51 7.64
C GLU A 43 -32.59 -1.52 6.14
N GLU A 44 -33.66 -0.85 5.73
CA GLU A 44 -34.03 -0.70 4.32
C GLU A 44 -32.93 0.03 3.52
N SER A 45 -32.42 1.14 4.05
CA SER A 45 -31.40 1.95 3.37
C SER A 45 -30.07 1.20 3.21
N ILE A 46 -29.64 0.41 4.19
CA ILE A 46 -28.39 -0.37 4.06
C ILE A 46 -28.54 -1.50 3.03
N HIS A 47 -29.71 -2.16 2.96
CA HIS A 47 -29.99 -3.16 1.93
C HIS A 47 -30.04 -2.52 0.53
N ASN A 48 -30.66 -1.35 0.39
CA ASN A 48 -30.68 -0.61 -0.87
C ASN A 48 -29.27 -0.23 -1.34
N TRP A 49 -28.42 0.26 -0.44
CA TRP A 49 -27.01 0.54 -0.72
C TRP A 49 -26.28 -0.72 -1.22
N TYR A 50 -26.44 -1.84 -0.52
CA TYR A 50 -25.81 -3.10 -0.89
C TYR A 50 -26.26 -3.58 -2.28
N MET A 51 -27.55 -3.56 -2.56
CA MET A 51 -28.10 -3.97 -3.85
C MET A 51 -27.59 -3.10 -5.00
N GLN A 52 -27.48 -1.78 -4.79
CA GLN A 52 -26.88 -0.87 -5.77
C GLN A 52 -25.40 -1.20 -6.02
N SER A 53 -24.63 -1.46 -4.96
CA SER A 53 -23.22 -1.85 -5.09
C SER A 53 -23.03 -3.14 -5.89
N LYS A 54 -23.96 -4.11 -5.79
CA LYS A 54 -23.89 -5.39 -6.53
C LYS A 54 -24.28 -5.25 -8.00
N GLN A 55 -25.15 -4.30 -8.33
CA GLN A 55 -25.53 -4.02 -9.71
C GLN A 55 -24.39 -3.37 -10.50
N CYS A 56 -23.52 -2.62 -9.82
CA CYS A 56 -22.23 -2.21 -10.35
C CYS A 56 -21.27 -3.42 -10.42
N GLN A 57 -21.27 -4.14 -11.55
CA GLN A 57 -20.27 -5.19 -11.84
C GLN A 57 -18.86 -4.65 -12.16
N ASP A 58 -18.62 -3.38 -11.86
CA ASP A 58 -17.37 -2.71 -12.17
C ASP A 58 -16.37 -2.93 -11.03
N ASN A 59 -15.20 -3.51 -11.36
CA ASN A 59 -14.11 -3.65 -10.39
C ASN A 59 -13.53 -2.31 -9.93
N ARG A 60 -14.00 -1.18 -10.46
CA ARG A 60 -13.64 0.18 -10.04
C ARG A 60 -14.04 0.56 -8.62
N GLN A 61 -14.98 -0.15 -8.00
CA GLN A 61 -15.41 0.13 -6.63
C GLN A 61 -15.63 -1.16 -5.87
N ASN A 62 -15.01 -1.30 -4.71
CA ASN A 62 -15.22 -2.48 -3.87
C ASN A 62 -15.21 -2.11 -2.39
N HIS A 63 -16.14 -2.73 -1.67
CA HIS A 63 -16.27 -2.65 -0.23
C HIS A 63 -15.97 -4.00 0.41
N TYR A 64 -15.21 -3.99 1.50
CA TYR A 64 -14.72 -5.18 2.17
C TYR A 64 -15.01 -5.13 3.66
N SER A 65 -15.36 -6.29 4.21
CA SER A 65 -15.56 -6.50 5.64
C SER A 65 -14.28 -7.11 6.23
N ILE A 66 -13.86 -6.60 7.39
CA ILE A 66 -12.64 -7.03 8.09
C ILE A 66 -13.04 -7.84 9.31
N TYR A 67 -12.42 -9.01 9.47
CA TYR A 67 -12.63 -9.90 10.60
C TYR A 67 -11.31 -10.25 11.26
N ASP A 68 -11.29 -10.39 12.57
CA ASP A 68 -10.19 -10.99 13.34
C ASP A 68 -10.71 -12.26 14.01
N LYS A 69 -9.86 -13.30 14.10
CA LYS A 69 -10.24 -14.60 14.64
C LYS A 69 -10.76 -14.55 16.07
N GLU A 70 -10.26 -13.63 16.89
CA GLU A 70 -10.64 -13.49 18.30
C GLU A 70 -11.69 -12.39 18.50
N LEU A 71 -11.57 -11.28 17.77
CA LEU A 71 -12.48 -10.13 17.95
C LEU A 71 -13.78 -10.22 17.15
N GLY A 72 -13.83 -11.09 16.13
CA GLY A 72 -14.93 -11.10 15.16
C GLY A 72 -14.85 -9.90 14.21
N TYR A 73 -15.99 -9.27 13.91
CA TYR A 73 -16.04 -8.12 12.99
C TYR A 73 -15.24 -6.94 13.53
N CYS A 74 -14.30 -6.45 12.71
CA CYS A 74 -13.38 -5.38 13.07
C CYS A 74 -13.71 -4.05 12.37
N GLY A 75 -14.51 -4.08 11.30
CA GLY A 75 -14.86 -2.90 10.53
C GLY A 75 -14.87 -3.15 9.04
N GLU A 76 -14.64 -2.09 8.28
CA GLU A 76 -14.67 -2.08 6.83
C GLU A 76 -13.44 -1.41 6.23
N VAL A 77 -13.16 -1.74 4.99
CA VAL A 77 -12.26 -0.96 4.12
C VAL A 77 -12.81 -0.97 2.70
N ALA A 78 -12.65 0.12 1.97
CA ALA A 78 -13.13 0.24 0.61
C ALA A 78 -12.17 1.05 -0.27
N TYR A 79 -12.34 0.90 -1.58
CA TYR A 79 -11.81 1.86 -2.55
C TYR A 79 -12.86 2.20 -3.60
N PHE A 80 -12.76 3.42 -4.13
CA PHE A 80 -13.68 3.96 -5.12
C PHE A 80 -12.90 4.72 -6.20
N MET A 81 -12.84 4.18 -7.41
CA MET A 81 -12.26 4.90 -8.55
C MET A 81 -13.23 5.95 -9.08
N MET A 82 -12.74 7.18 -9.24
CA MET A 82 -13.47 8.24 -9.93
C MET A 82 -13.87 7.79 -11.33
N LYS A 83 -15.05 8.20 -11.79
CA LYS A 83 -15.51 7.93 -13.16
C LYS A 83 -14.53 8.51 -14.18
N ASP A 84 -14.25 7.75 -15.24
CA ASP A 84 -13.38 8.14 -16.36
C ASP A 84 -11.97 8.62 -15.95
N SER A 85 -11.48 8.14 -14.80
CA SER A 85 -10.20 8.51 -14.18
C SER A 85 -9.39 7.28 -13.77
N THR A 86 -8.12 7.46 -13.42
CA THR A 86 -7.26 6.42 -12.81
C THR A 86 -6.99 6.69 -11.34
N LEU A 87 -7.70 7.64 -10.73
CA LEU A 87 -7.58 7.93 -9.31
C LEU A 87 -8.62 7.12 -8.51
N ALA A 88 -8.24 6.64 -7.32
CA ALA A 88 -9.17 6.04 -6.35
C ALA A 88 -9.11 6.65 -4.94
N ALA A 89 -10.26 6.92 -4.35
CA ALA A 89 -10.39 7.19 -2.92
C ALA A 89 -10.25 5.88 -2.15
N LEU A 90 -9.63 5.92 -0.98
CA LEU A 90 -9.70 4.83 0.00
C LEU A 90 -10.49 5.27 1.23
N ASP A 91 -11.28 4.36 1.78
CA ASP A 91 -12.03 4.60 3.00
C ASP A 91 -11.85 3.43 3.98
N ILE A 92 -11.82 3.74 5.28
CA ILE A 92 -11.67 2.74 6.34
C ILE A 92 -12.36 3.18 7.62
N LYS A 93 -13.07 2.24 8.24
CA LYS A 93 -13.68 2.45 9.56
C LYS A 93 -13.50 1.20 10.40
N LEU A 94 -13.00 1.37 11.62
CA LEU A 94 -12.84 0.27 12.57
C LEU A 94 -13.69 0.50 13.82
N VAL A 95 -14.31 -0.58 14.30
CA VAL A 95 -14.94 -0.61 15.63
C VAL A 95 -13.90 -0.32 16.72
N PRO A 96 -14.28 0.29 17.85
CA PRO A 96 -13.32 0.68 18.90
C PRO A 96 -12.40 -0.47 19.38
N THR A 97 -12.94 -1.69 19.49
CA THR A 97 -12.21 -2.87 19.97
C THR A 97 -11.10 -3.37 19.02
N ALA A 98 -11.17 -3.02 17.74
CA ALA A 98 -10.20 -3.40 16.71
C ALA A 98 -9.02 -2.40 16.58
N ARG A 99 -9.13 -1.21 17.18
CA ARG A 99 -8.15 -0.14 17.02
C ARG A 99 -6.87 -0.43 17.81
N GLY A 100 -5.73 0.07 17.31
CA GLY A 100 -4.43 -0.06 17.96
C GLY A 100 -3.77 -1.44 17.85
N LYS A 101 -4.33 -2.35 17.04
CA LYS A 101 -3.86 -3.73 16.87
C LYS A 101 -3.19 -4.02 15.52
N GLY A 102 -2.88 -2.99 14.73
CA GLY A 102 -2.30 -3.14 13.39
C GLY A 102 -3.31 -3.38 12.26
N ILE A 103 -4.56 -3.76 12.58
CA ILE A 103 -5.62 -4.11 11.61
C ILE A 103 -5.81 -3.06 10.51
N ALA A 104 -5.82 -1.77 10.85
CA ALA A 104 -6.00 -0.69 9.87
C ALA A 104 -4.89 -0.63 8.82
N TYR A 105 -3.66 -0.94 9.20
CA TYR A 105 -2.51 -0.95 8.29
C TYR A 105 -2.65 -2.04 7.24
N GLU A 106 -3.06 -3.23 7.64
CA GLU A 106 -3.26 -4.35 6.72
C GLU A 106 -4.50 -4.16 5.85
N ALA A 107 -5.59 -3.64 6.42
CA ALA A 107 -6.80 -3.35 5.67
C ALA A 107 -6.55 -2.30 4.58
N ILE A 108 -5.87 -1.19 4.89
CA ILE A 108 -5.51 -0.20 3.87
C ILE A 108 -4.49 -0.76 2.88
N THR A 109 -3.49 -1.52 3.33
CA THR A 109 -2.53 -2.21 2.43
C THR A 109 -3.26 -3.07 1.41
N TYR A 110 -4.25 -3.84 1.86
CA TYR A 110 -5.10 -4.63 0.99
C TYR A 110 -5.88 -3.75 0.00
N ALA A 111 -6.53 -2.67 0.46
CA ALA A 111 -7.28 -1.78 -0.42
C ALA A 111 -6.41 -1.07 -1.47
N ILE A 112 -5.20 -0.62 -1.11
CA ILE A 112 -4.21 -0.07 -2.04
C ILE A 112 -3.90 -1.08 -3.15
N ASN A 113 -3.56 -2.32 -2.76
CA ASN A 113 -3.23 -3.39 -3.70
C ASN A 113 -4.40 -3.69 -4.65
N GLN A 114 -5.61 -3.76 -4.11
CA GLN A 114 -6.81 -4.00 -4.92
C GLN A 114 -7.09 -2.85 -5.90
N ALA A 115 -6.96 -1.60 -5.47
CA ALA A 115 -7.16 -0.43 -6.33
C ALA A 115 -6.13 -0.40 -7.47
N PHE A 116 -4.84 -0.64 -7.18
CA PHE A 116 -3.81 -0.70 -8.22
C PHE A 116 -3.96 -1.90 -9.15
N GLN A 117 -4.45 -3.05 -8.65
CA GLN A 117 -4.79 -4.18 -9.50
C GLN A 117 -5.98 -3.87 -10.42
N ALA A 118 -6.93 -3.06 -9.96
CA ALA A 118 -8.06 -2.58 -10.74
C ALA A 118 -7.69 -1.49 -11.77
N GLY A 119 -6.40 -1.09 -11.83
CA GLY A 119 -5.90 -0.13 -12.82
C GLY A 119 -5.81 1.32 -12.31
N SER A 120 -5.96 1.54 -11.00
CA SER A 120 -5.64 2.84 -10.42
C SER A 120 -4.15 3.16 -10.61
N SER A 121 -3.84 4.42 -10.95
CA SER A 121 -2.48 4.94 -10.97
C SER A 121 -2.10 5.63 -9.66
N LEU A 122 -3.11 6.03 -8.87
CA LEU A 122 -2.96 6.79 -7.64
C LEU A 122 -4.16 6.55 -6.73
N VAL A 123 -3.88 6.33 -5.46
CA VAL A 123 -4.89 6.30 -4.41
C VAL A 123 -4.75 7.53 -3.50
N TRP A 124 -5.85 8.06 -3.00
CA TRP A 124 -5.83 9.15 -2.03
C TRP A 124 -6.71 8.85 -0.82
N VAL A 125 -6.43 9.60 0.23
CA VAL A 125 -7.19 9.66 1.48
C VAL A 125 -7.23 11.12 1.93
N ASP A 126 -8.25 11.46 2.69
CA ASP A 126 -8.55 12.82 3.12
C ASP A 126 -9.00 12.85 4.59
N PRO A 127 -8.22 12.30 5.54
CA PRO A 127 -8.62 12.28 6.95
C PRO A 127 -8.93 13.69 7.48
N HIS A 128 -9.92 13.73 8.38
CA HIS A 128 -10.15 14.89 9.23
C HIS A 128 -8.85 15.36 9.91
N PRO A 129 -8.55 16.67 9.96
CA PRO A 129 -7.30 17.20 10.51
C PRO A 129 -7.04 16.78 11.96
N ASP A 130 -8.07 16.69 12.79
CA ASP A 130 -7.94 16.19 14.18
C ASP A 130 -7.74 14.67 14.31
N ASN A 131 -7.90 13.89 13.24
CA ASN A 131 -7.67 12.44 13.26
C ASN A 131 -6.17 12.11 13.08
N GLN A 132 -5.37 12.54 14.05
CA GLN A 132 -3.91 12.36 14.03
C GLN A 132 -3.49 10.89 13.90
N LYS A 133 -4.29 9.96 14.42
CA LYS A 133 -4.02 8.52 14.29
C LYS A 133 -4.11 8.04 12.84
N ALA A 134 -5.10 8.51 12.08
CA ALA A 134 -5.23 8.18 10.65
C ALA A 134 -4.10 8.81 9.85
N ILE A 135 -3.76 10.09 10.11
CA ILE A 135 -2.66 10.76 9.43
C ILE A 135 -1.33 10.01 9.64
N VAL A 136 -1.00 9.61 10.87
CA VAL A 136 0.19 8.81 11.17
C VAL A 136 0.16 7.44 10.47
N LEU A 137 -1.01 6.80 10.40
CA LEU A 137 -1.18 5.56 9.65
C LEU A 137 -0.83 5.74 8.17
N TYR A 138 -1.36 6.78 7.51
CA TYR A 138 -1.12 7.02 6.10
C TYR A 138 0.33 7.39 5.80
N VAL A 139 0.98 8.20 6.65
CA VAL A 139 2.44 8.44 6.55
C VAL A 139 3.23 7.14 6.60
N ARG A 140 2.89 6.22 7.51
CA ARG A 140 3.54 4.90 7.62
C ARG A 140 3.30 4.01 6.40
N LEU A 141 2.19 4.21 5.69
CA LEU A 141 1.88 3.55 4.42
C LEU A 141 2.46 4.28 3.21
N GLY A 142 3.32 5.29 3.43
CA GLY A 142 4.01 6.00 2.36
C GLY A 142 3.17 7.05 1.63
N PHE A 143 1.97 7.37 2.11
CA PHE A 143 1.21 8.50 1.57
C PHE A 143 1.92 9.82 1.83
N GLN A 144 1.93 10.68 0.82
CA GLN A 144 2.52 12.01 0.87
C GLN A 144 1.42 13.06 0.95
N ARG A 145 1.64 14.10 1.76
CA ARG A 145 0.73 15.25 1.81
C ARG A 145 0.95 16.11 0.57
N ASN A 146 -0.12 16.41 -0.16
CA ASN A 146 -0.10 17.26 -1.34
C ASN A 146 -1.27 18.24 -1.32
N GLU A 147 -1.29 19.19 -2.26
CA GLU A 147 -2.49 19.99 -2.50
C GLU A 147 -3.56 19.13 -3.17
N MET A 148 -4.80 19.18 -2.67
CA MET A 148 -5.90 18.43 -3.25
C MET A 148 -6.21 18.94 -4.67
N PRO A 149 -6.20 18.09 -5.71
CA PRO A 149 -6.55 18.50 -7.06
C PRO A 149 -8.02 18.96 -7.15
N GLU A 150 -8.34 19.94 -8.00
CA GLU A 150 -9.71 20.47 -8.17
C GLU A 150 -10.75 19.38 -8.48
N ARG A 151 -10.38 18.41 -9.32
CA ARG A 151 -11.27 17.27 -9.63
C ARG A 151 -11.58 16.39 -8.41
N VAL A 152 -10.66 16.32 -7.45
CA VAL A 152 -10.85 15.59 -6.19
C VAL A 152 -11.66 16.44 -5.23
N LYS A 153 -11.40 17.75 -5.14
CA LYS A 153 -12.25 18.68 -4.35
C LYS A 153 -13.72 18.60 -4.75
N ALA A 154 -13.99 18.56 -6.06
CA ALA A 154 -15.34 18.40 -6.61
C ALA A 154 -15.93 17.01 -6.35
N PHE A 155 -15.10 15.95 -6.32
CA PHE A 155 -15.56 14.59 -6.05
C PHE A 155 -15.92 14.38 -4.58
N GLU A 156 -15.09 14.90 -3.67
CA GLU A 156 -15.31 14.81 -2.22
C GLU A 156 -16.32 15.86 -1.71
N ASP A 157 -16.78 16.76 -2.58
CA ASP A 157 -17.70 17.85 -2.24
C ASP A 157 -17.15 18.75 -1.10
N VAL A 158 -15.86 19.11 -1.20
CA VAL A 158 -15.13 19.86 -0.16
C VAL A 158 -15.78 21.20 0.17
N GLU A 159 -16.47 21.82 -0.79
CA GLU A 159 -17.20 23.09 -0.56
C GLU A 159 -18.30 22.97 0.50
N ASN A 160 -18.87 21.77 0.67
CA ASN A 160 -19.92 21.48 1.64
C ASN A 160 -19.40 20.80 2.91
N MET A 161 -18.08 20.59 3.03
CA MET A 161 -17.48 20.03 4.23
C MET A 161 -17.40 21.06 5.37
N GLN A 162 -17.56 20.60 6.60
CA GLN A 162 -17.43 21.43 7.79
C GLN A 162 -15.98 21.84 8.09
N HIS A 163 -15.01 21.15 7.47
CA HIS A 163 -13.58 21.35 7.65
C HIS A 163 -12.86 21.00 6.35
N VAL A 164 -11.65 21.55 6.17
CA VAL A 164 -10.78 21.15 5.07
C VAL A 164 -10.00 19.90 5.50
N PRO A 165 -10.14 18.76 4.79
CA PRO A 165 -9.43 17.53 5.14
C PRO A 165 -7.95 17.63 4.80
N VAL A 166 -7.15 16.74 5.40
CA VAL A 166 -5.72 16.62 5.06
C VAL A 166 -5.57 15.68 3.88
N TYR A 167 -5.44 16.22 2.67
CA TYR A 167 -5.22 15.42 1.47
C TYR A 167 -3.86 14.73 1.49
N MET A 168 -3.88 13.41 1.25
CA MET A 168 -2.68 12.61 1.09
C MET A 168 -2.85 11.61 -0.05
N GLU A 169 -1.80 11.40 -0.84
CA GLU A 169 -1.84 10.51 -2.00
C GLU A 169 -0.65 9.55 -2.05
N LEU A 170 -0.86 8.43 -2.74
CA LEU A 170 0.14 7.40 -3.00
C LEU A 170 0.00 6.94 -4.45
N THR A 171 1.07 7.06 -5.22
CA THR A 171 1.14 6.60 -6.61
C THR A 171 1.46 5.11 -6.66
N ARG A 172 1.10 4.46 -7.77
CA ARG A 172 1.47 3.07 -8.05
C ARG A 172 2.99 2.87 -8.05
N GLU A 173 3.73 3.86 -8.54
CA GLU A 173 5.19 3.86 -8.58
C GLU A 173 5.80 3.85 -7.17
N ASN A 174 5.22 4.62 -6.24
CA ASN A 174 5.65 4.67 -4.84
C ASN A 174 5.16 3.48 -4.00
N TRP A 175 4.52 2.48 -4.61
CA TRP A 175 4.03 1.27 -3.96
C TRP A 175 4.46 -0.02 -4.69
N PRO A 176 5.77 -0.29 -4.78
CA PRO A 176 6.26 -1.41 -5.57
C PRO A 176 5.93 -2.76 -4.91
N SER A 177 5.38 -3.70 -5.67
CA SER A 177 5.21 -5.10 -5.22
C SER A 177 6.49 -5.93 -5.34
N ARG A 178 7.47 -5.44 -6.12
CA ARG A 178 8.76 -6.05 -6.39
C ARG A 178 9.85 -5.00 -6.36
N ILE A 179 10.97 -5.33 -5.72
CA ILE A 179 12.15 -4.49 -5.64
C ILE A 179 13.38 -5.32 -6.02
N TYR A 180 14.39 -4.67 -6.58
CA TYR A 180 15.53 -5.35 -7.21
C TYR A 180 16.85 -4.92 -6.60
N HIS A 181 17.66 -5.86 -6.14
CA HIS A 181 18.97 -5.56 -5.58
C HIS A 181 20.07 -6.21 -6.43
N MET A 182 21.00 -5.39 -6.94
CA MET A 182 22.14 -5.87 -7.73
C MET A 182 23.30 -6.23 -6.83
N LEU A 183 23.94 -7.37 -7.10
CA LEU A 183 25.11 -7.82 -6.38
C LEU A 183 26.08 -8.60 -7.29
N PRO A 184 27.40 -8.55 -7.02
CA PRO A 184 28.35 -9.39 -7.72
C PRO A 184 28.10 -10.89 -7.46
N LYS A 185 28.38 -11.74 -8.47
CA LYS A 185 28.25 -13.20 -8.32
C LYS A 185 29.02 -13.76 -7.13
N ALA A 186 30.22 -13.28 -6.87
CA ALA A 186 31.01 -13.72 -5.72
C ALA A 186 30.33 -13.43 -4.36
N VAL A 187 29.64 -12.29 -4.25
CA VAL A 187 28.88 -11.93 -3.04
C VAL A 187 27.68 -12.86 -2.88
N TYR A 188 26.94 -13.12 -3.97
CA TYR A 188 25.85 -14.09 -3.96
C TYR A 188 26.30 -15.48 -3.49
N GLU A 189 27.40 -16.01 -4.05
CA GLU A 189 27.91 -17.34 -3.65
C GLU A 189 28.27 -17.42 -2.16
N SER A 190 28.64 -16.31 -1.54
CA SER A 190 28.96 -16.23 -0.11
C SER A 190 27.74 -16.15 0.81
N CYS A 191 26.59 -15.69 0.30
CA CYS A 191 25.40 -15.44 1.10
C CYS A 191 24.20 -16.34 0.76
N LYS A 192 24.22 -17.05 -0.38
CA LYS A 192 23.05 -17.82 -0.88
C LYS A 192 22.49 -18.85 0.10
N ASP A 193 23.32 -19.36 1.00
CA ASP A 193 22.94 -20.38 2.00
C ASP A 193 22.66 -19.75 3.39
N GLN A 194 22.66 -18.43 3.50
CA GLN A 194 22.34 -17.71 4.73
C GLN A 194 20.82 -17.48 4.86
N GLU A 195 20.37 -17.15 6.07
CA GLU A 195 18.97 -16.77 6.31
C GLU A 195 18.71 -15.30 5.93
N PHE A 196 19.69 -14.42 6.22
CA PHE A 196 19.62 -13.00 5.98
C PHE A 196 20.79 -12.51 5.16
N TYR A 197 20.57 -11.44 4.41
CA TYR A 197 21.57 -10.77 3.59
C TYR A 197 21.67 -9.28 3.92
N THR A 198 22.89 -8.77 3.97
CA THR A 198 23.21 -7.33 3.96
C THR A 198 24.39 -7.07 3.03
N PRO A 199 24.38 -5.98 2.24
CA PRO A 199 25.54 -5.56 1.44
C PRO A 199 26.68 -5.05 2.33
N GLU A 200 27.88 -4.92 1.76
CA GLU A 200 29.09 -4.44 2.46
C GLU A 200 28.87 -3.07 3.12
N ASP A 201 28.22 -2.14 2.41
CA ASP A 201 27.97 -0.77 2.87
C ASP A 201 26.83 -0.65 3.89
N TYR A 202 26.13 -1.75 4.23
CA TYR A 202 24.97 -1.72 5.14
C TYR A 202 25.31 -1.16 6.52
N ALA A 203 26.50 -1.44 7.04
CA ALA A 203 26.93 -0.93 8.34
C ALA A 203 27.11 0.60 8.37
N GLN A 204 27.41 1.19 7.20
CA GLN A 204 27.55 2.64 7.04
C GLN A 204 26.20 3.29 6.75
N ASP A 205 25.43 2.73 5.81
CA ASP A 205 24.19 3.34 5.32
C ASP A 205 23.00 3.09 6.25
N GLY A 206 22.96 1.93 6.92
CA GLY A 206 21.86 1.50 7.78
C GLY A 206 20.64 0.94 7.03
N PHE A 207 20.72 0.82 5.70
CA PHE A 207 19.69 0.24 4.84
C PHE A 207 20.29 -0.42 3.60
N ILE A 208 19.50 -1.27 2.94
CA ILE A 208 19.85 -1.89 1.66
C ILE A 208 19.25 -1.05 0.53
N HIS A 209 20.08 -0.64 -0.42
CA HIS A 209 19.63 0.01 -1.65
C HIS A 209 18.99 -1.00 -2.59
N PHE A 210 17.77 -0.71 -3.04
CA PHE A 210 17.10 -1.43 -4.11
C PHE A 210 16.79 -0.48 -5.27
N SER A 211 16.40 -1.06 -6.39
CA SER A 211 15.88 -0.40 -7.58
C SER A 211 14.48 -0.90 -7.91
N LEU A 212 13.72 -0.09 -8.63
CA LEU A 212 12.60 -0.54 -9.44
C LEU A 212 13.12 -1.16 -10.75
N LYS A 213 12.26 -1.92 -11.44
CA LYS A 213 12.68 -2.72 -12.62
C LYS A 213 13.24 -1.84 -13.75
N ASP A 214 12.57 -0.72 -14.02
CA ASP A 214 12.93 0.27 -15.03
C ASP A 214 14.20 1.07 -14.69
N GLN A 215 14.57 1.13 -13.41
CA GLN A 215 15.78 1.80 -12.95
C GLN A 215 17.07 0.97 -13.18
N LEU A 216 16.95 -0.36 -13.32
CA LEU A 216 18.08 -1.28 -13.28
C LEU A 216 19.19 -0.97 -14.30
N ILE A 217 18.85 -0.76 -15.57
CA ILE A 217 19.84 -0.52 -16.62
C ILE A 217 20.65 0.75 -16.33
N ARG A 218 19.95 1.84 -15.97
CA ARG A 218 20.60 3.13 -15.71
C ARG A 218 21.46 3.07 -14.45
N VAL A 219 20.99 2.42 -13.38
CA VAL A 219 21.77 2.23 -12.15
C VAL A 219 23.00 1.37 -12.42
N ALA A 220 22.89 0.31 -13.23
CA ALA A 220 24.03 -0.52 -13.63
C ALA A 220 25.08 0.28 -14.38
N GLN A 221 24.65 1.15 -15.31
CA GLN A 221 25.54 2.04 -16.05
C GLN A 221 26.25 3.04 -15.13
N ALA A 222 25.52 3.67 -14.20
CA ALA A 222 26.05 4.72 -13.34
C ALA A 222 26.97 4.19 -12.23
N CYS A 223 26.58 3.11 -11.56
CA CYS A 223 27.24 2.64 -10.33
C CYS A 223 28.11 1.39 -10.53
N TYR A 224 27.85 0.62 -11.59
CA TYR A 224 28.41 -0.73 -11.75
C TYR A 224 29.12 -0.96 -13.08
N SER A 225 29.52 0.11 -13.79
CA SER A 225 30.20 0.05 -15.09
C SER A 225 31.51 -0.74 -15.11
N LYS A 226 32.15 -0.96 -13.96
CA LYS A 226 33.35 -1.80 -13.82
C LYS A 226 33.08 -3.31 -13.93
N TYR A 227 31.83 -3.74 -13.79
CA TYR A 227 31.43 -5.14 -13.87
C TYR A 227 30.95 -5.48 -15.29
N GLU A 228 31.37 -6.64 -15.80
CA GLU A 228 30.85 -7.19 -17.05
C GLU A 228 29.50 -7.90 -16.85
N GLU A 229 29.28 -8.43 -15.65
CA GLU A 229 28.07 -9.13 -15.26
C GLU A 229 27.81 -8.98 -13.76
N MET A 230 26.55 -8.87 -13.38
CA MET A 230 26.05 -8.96 -12.00
C MET A 230 24.79 -9.82 -11.93
N LEU A 231 24.46 -10.24 -10.71
CA LEU A 231 23.18 -10.86 -10.41
C LEU A 231 22.20 -9.82 -9.87
N ILE A 232 20.92 -10.11 -9.98
CA ILE A 232 19.84 -9.30 -9.42
C ILE A 232 18.96 -10.19 -8.55
N PHE A 233 18.83 -9.86 -7.27
CA PHE A 233 17.75 -10.37 -6.44
C PHE A 233 16.45 -9.66 -6.80
N GLU A 234 15.46 -10.43 -7.25
CA GLU A 234 14.08 -9.98 -7.31
C GLU A 234 13.37 -10.36 -6.01
N VAL A 235 12.97 -9.35 -5.25
CA VAL A 235 12.37 -9.51 -3.92
C VAL A 235 10.89 -9.15 -3.96
N ILE A 236 10.04 -10.05 -3.46
CA ILE A 236 8.61 -9.78 -3.26
C ILE A 236 8.45 -8.90 -2.02
N VAL A 237 7.76 -7.78 -2.17
CA VAL A 237 7.42 -6.91 -1.05
C VAL A 237 6.12 -7.39 -0.39
N ASN A 238 6.28 -8.29 0.59
CA ASN A 238 5.21 -8.68 1.51
C ASN A 238 5.08 -7.68 2.67
N ASP A 239 4.18 -7.94 3.63
CA ASP A 239 3.94 -7.06 4.77
C ASP A 239 5.17 -6.89 5.69
N GLU A 240 6.02 -7.90 5.79
CA GLU A 240 7.26 -7.85 6.56
C GLU A 240 8.25 -6.86 5.93
N ILE A 241 8.53 -7.03 4.63
CA ILE A 241 9.41 -6.12 3.88
C ILE A 241 8.81 -4.71 3.88
N ARG A 242 7.49 -4.58 3.66
CA ARG A 242 6.81 -3.27 3.56
C ARG A 242 7.01 -2.41 4.81
N LYS A 243 6.96 -2.99 6.00
CA LYS A 243 7.10 -2.25 7.28
C LYS A 243 8.44 -1.52 7.41
N SER A 244 9.47 -2.02 6.75
CA SER A 244 10.84 -1.49 6.79
C SER A 244 11.27 -0.89 5.45
N LEU A 245 10.41 -0.88 4.44
CA LEU A 245 10.70 -0.32 3.12
C LEU A 245 10.26 1.13 3.04
N LYS A 246 11.17 2.01 2.60
CA LYS A 246 10.85 3.41 2.31
C LYS A 246 11.22 3.74 0.87
N MET A 247 10.41 4.57 0.23
CA MET A 247 10.75 5.17 -1.08
C MET A 247 11.38 6.53 -0.82
N GLU A 248 12.68 6.67 -1.08
CA GLU A 248 13.45 7.87 -0.75
C GLU A 248 14.34 8.27 -1.95
N GLY A 249 14.59 9.56 -2.13
CA GLY A 249 15.37 10.08 -3.26
C GLY A 249 15.40 11.61 -3.30
N LEU A 250 16.05 12.17 -4.30
CA LEU A 250 16.15 13.60 -4.55
C LEU A 250 15.64 13.91 -5.96
N GLU A 251 14.95 15.05 -6.13
CA GLU A 251 14.57 15.67 -7.40
C GLU A 251 14.29 14.71 -8.58
N GLY A 252 13.08 14.17 -8.62
CA GLY A 252 12.50 13.54 -9.81
C GLY A 252 12.54 12.01 -9.86
N GLU A 253 13.21 11.36 -8.90
CA GLU A 253 13.24 9.89 -8.82
C GLU A 253 13.43 9.40 -7.39
N VAL A 254 12.74 8.29 -7.06
CA VAL A 254 12.81 7.65 -5.74
C VAL A 254 13.30 6.21 -5.86
N PHE A 255 14.02 5.75 -4.85
CA PHE A 255 14.56 4.39 -4.75
C PHE A 255 13.99 3.69 -3.52
N PRO A 256 13.70 2.38 -3.61
CA PRO A 256 13.35 1.61 -2.43
C PRO A 256 14.58 1.38 -1.54
N HIS A 257 14.47 1.73 -0.27
CA HIS A 257 15.47 1.48 0.78
C HIS A 257 14.88 0.56 1.85
N LEU A 258 15.53 -0.57 2.10
CA LEU A 258 15.10 -1.54 3.11
C LEU A 258 15.89 -1.37 4.41
N TYR A 259 15.22 -0.89 5.46
CA TYR A 259 15.80 -0.62 6.79
C TYR A 259 15.82 -1.86 7.70
N MET A 260 16.18 -3.01 7.13
CA MET A 260 16.41 -4.26 7.84
C MET A 260 17.29 -5.19 6.97
N PRO A 261 17.98 -6.19 7.55
CA PRO A 261 18.55 -7.27 6.77
C PRO A 261 17.50 -7.93 5.89
N LEU A 262 17.84 -8.26 4.64
CA LEU A 262 16.93 -8.93 3.72
C LEU A 262 16.77 -10.40 4.13
N PRO A 263 15.58 -10.88 4.52
CA PRO A 263 15.35 -12.31 4.66
C PRO A 263 15.42 -12.94 3.26
N LEU A 264 16.34 -13.88 3.05
CA LEU A 264 16.57 -14.46 1.72
C LEU A 264 15.36 -15.29 1.23
N ALA A 265 14.48 -15.71 2.13
CA ALA A 265 13.19 -16.31 1.78
C ALA A 265 12.26 -15.38 0.96
N ASN A 266 12.50 -14.06 0.98
CA ASN A 266 11.77 -13.08 0.17
C ASN A 266 12.33 -12.91 -1.24
N VAL A 267 13.51 -13.45 -1.54
CA VAL A 267 14.06 -13.47 -2.91
C VAL A 267 13.30 -14.53 -3.71
N GLN A 268 12.50 -14.08 -4.67
CA GLN A 268 11.72 -14.98 -5.52
C GLN A 268 12.53 -15.52 -6.70
N SER A 269 13.41 -14.70 -7.26
CA SER A 269 14.16 -15.04 -8.46
C SER A 269 15.50 -14.33 -8.49
N ILE A 270 16.44 -14.92 -9.20
CA ILE A 270 17.77 -14.38 -9.43
C ILE A 270 17.93 -14.19 -10.93
N HIS A 271 18.10 -12.94 -11.34
CA HIS A 271 18.26 -12.54 -12.73
C HIS A 271 19.69 -12.13 -13.00
N ARG A 272 20.01 -11.91 -14.28
CA ARG A 272 21.34 -11.46 -14.70
C ARG A 272 21.23 -10.11 -15.39
N ILE A 273 22.24 -9.30 -15.18
CA ILE A 273 22.50 -8.09 -15.96
C ILE A 273 23.95 -8.13 -16.43
N TYR A 274 24.16 -7.94 -17.72
CA TYR A 274 25.46 -8.12 -18.35
C TYR A 274 25.68 -7.10 -19.47
N LYS A 275 26.93 -6.82 -19.81
CA LYS A 275 27.25 -6.00 -20.99
C LYS A 275 27.14 -6.84 -22.27
N ASP A 276 26.42 -6.31 -23.25
CA ASP A 276 26.33 -6.87 -24.58
C ASP A 276 27.62 -6.65 -25.40
N ALA A 277 27.63 -7.08 -26.66
CA ALA A 277 28.78 -6.90 -27.55
C ALA A 277 29.16 -5.42 -27.81
N ASN A 278 28.26 -4.48 -27.52
CA ASN A 278 28.48 -3.04 -27.65
C ASN A 278 28.89 -2.39 -26.32
N GLY A 279 29.05 -3.17 -25.25
CA GLY A 279 29.37 -2.68 -23.92
C GLY A 279 28.18 -2.06 -23.18
N GLN A 280 26.95 -2.24 -23.66
CA GLN A 280 25.74 -1.74 -23.03
C GLN A 280 25.11 -2.81 -22.13
N PHE A 281 24.62 -2.41 -20.96
CA PHE A 281 23.93 -3.33 -20.06
C PHE A 281 22.60 -3.81 -20.65
N ALA A 282 22.41 -5.13 -20.65
CA ALA A 282 21.19 -5.84 -21.00
C ALA A 282 20.72 -6.71 -19.83
N LEU A 283 19.41 -6.92 -19.73
CA LEU A 283 18.76 -7.70 -18.68
C LEU A 283 18.30 -9.06 -19.22
N ASP A 284 18.46 -10.10 -18.40
CA ASP A 284 17.93 -11.45 -18.62
C ASP A 284 16.85 -11.73 -17.56
N PHE A 285 15.59 -11.49 -17.93
CA PHE A 285 14.38 -11.61 -17.08
C PHE A 285 13.44 -12.71 -17.57
#